data_AF-A0A142YM06-F1
#
_entry.id   AF-A0A142YM06-F1
#
_cell.length_a   1.000
_cell.length_b   1.000
_cell.length_c   1.000
_cell.angle_alpha   90.00
_cell.angle_beta   90.00
_cell.angle_gamma   90.00
#
_symmetry.space_group_name_H-M   'P 1'
#
loop_
_entity.id
_entity.type
_entity.pdbx_description
1 polymer ?
#
loop_
_entity_poly.entity_id
_entity_poly.type
_entity_poly.pdbx_seq_one_letter_code
_entity_poly.pdbx_strand_id
1 'polypeptide(L)'
;MSDSPGGRRRGSVHITRQRASRLYRLVRLLAERPRTREEVLKSLAIGLRTFYRELDLLKRRGLKVQHKDKLYTLASTADQAEGRLPFPDPQLSFAEMAELARCDGEAGRRLAALLAAVTDQTLAPPARKRRTGGR
;
A
#
# COMPACT_ATOMS: atom_id res chain seq x y z
N MET A 1 7.77 23.43 13.38
CA MET A 1 8.51 22.35 12.69
C MET A 1 7.55 21.70 11.73
N SER A 2 7.66 22.06 10.45
CA SER A 2 6.69 21.76 9.41
C SER A 2 7.05 20.43 8.74
N ASP A 3 6.24 19.40 8.96
CA ASP A 3 6.38 18.12 8.27
C ASP A 3 5.69 18.25 6.90
N SER A 4 6.48 18.41 5.84
CA SER A 4 6.01 18.51 4.46
C SER A 4 5.24 17.24 4.07
N PRO A 5 4.06 17.33 3.42
CA PRO A 5 3.35 16.17 2.90
C PRO A 5 3.99 15.77 1.57
N GLY A 6 5.27 15.37 1.62
CA GLY A 6 5.93 14.62 0.55
C GLY A 6 5.37 13.21 0.52
N GLY A 7 4.05 13.09 0.32
CA GLY A 7 3.33 11.84 0.23
C GLY A 7 3.82 11.12 -1.02
N ARG A 8 4.87 10.30 -0.86
CA ARG A 8 5.24 9.28 -1.83
C ARG A 8 3.93 8.57 -2.18
N ARG A 9 3.45 8.76 -3.42
CA ARG A 9 2.31 8.02 -3.96
C ARG A 9 2.55 6.57 -3.57
N ARG A 10 1.68 6.01 -2.72
CA ARG A 10 1.76 4.59 -2.36
C ARG A 10 1.56 3.86 -3.67
N GLY A 11 2.63 3.40 -4.32
CA GLY A 11 2.52 2.79 -5.64
C GLY A 11 1.45 1.72 -5.58
N SER A 12 0.45 1.75 -6.47
CA SER A 12 -0.60 0.75 -6.45
C SER A 12 0.06 -0.61 -6.69
N VAL A 13 -0.10 -1.54 -5.74
CA VAL A 13 0.21 -2.95 -6.00
C VAL A 13 -1.08 -3.67 -5.77
N HIS A 14 -1.63 -4.21 -6.84
CA HIS A 14 -2.73 -5.13 -6.75
C HIS A 14 -2.23 -6.38 -6.02
N ILE A 15 -2.83 -6.67 -4.87
CA ILE A 15 -2.61 -7.87 -4.11
C ILE A 15 -3.92 -8.58 -3.88
N THR A 16 -3.87 -9.91 -3.76
CA THR A 16 -5.04 -10.70 -3.38
C THR A 16 -5.38 -10.46 -1.91
N ARG A 17 -6.66 -10.67 -1.54
CA ARG A 17 -7.12 -10.60 -0.15
C ARG A 17 -6.32 -11.51 0.78
N GLN A 18 -6.01 -12.73 0.33
CA GLN A 18 -5.19 -13.68 1.09
C GLN A 18 -3.78 -13.15 1.36
N ARG A 19 -3.17 -12.48 0.38
CA ARG A 19 -1.85 -11.87 0.53
C ARG A 19 -1.89 -10.70 1.51
N ALA A 20 -2.92 -9.85 1.42
CA ALA A 20 -3.12 -8.73 2.35
C ALA A 20 -3.25 -9.22 3.81
N SER A 21 -4.12 -10.21 4.04
CA SER A 21 -4.31 -10.82 5.35
C SER A 21 -3.01 -11.37 5.92
N ARG A 22 -2.22 -12.08 5.11
CA ARG A 22 -0.92 -12.62 5.53
C ARG A 22 0.09 -11.52 5.87
N LEU A 23 0.18 -10.46 5.07
CA LEU A 23 1.07 -9.33 5.35
C LEU A 23 0.71 -8.63 6.66
N TYR A 24 -0.59 -8.38 6.87
CA TYR A 24 -1.11 -7.81 8.11
C TYR A 24 -0.72 -8.67 9.32
N ARG A 25 -0.99 -9.98 9.26
CA ARG A 25 -0.62 -10.92 10.34
C ARG A 25 0.89 -10.99 10.57
N LEU A 26 1.70 -10.97 9.51
CA LEU A 26 3.16 -10.96 9.62
C LEU A 26 3.66 -9.71 10.35
N VAL A 27 3.14 -8.52 9.99
CA VAL A 27 3.48 -7.26 10.65
C VAL A 27 3.12 -7.30 12.13
N ARG A 28 1.89 -7.72 12.47
CA ARG A 28 1.46 -7.84 13.87
C ARG A 28 2.35 -8.79 14.68
N LEU A 29 2.66 -9.97 14.14
CA LEU A 29 3.51 -10.97 14.81
C LEU A 29 4.91 -10.44 15.10
N LEU A 30 5.51 -9.70 14.15
CA LEU A 30 6.88 -9.19 14.28
C LEU A 30 6.95 -7.87 15.07
N ALA A 31 5.85 -7.14 15.17
CA ALA A 31 5.72 -5.94 16.00
C ALA A 31 5.55 -6.28 17.49
N GLU A 32 4.90 -7.41 17.80
CA GLU A 32 4.64 -7.84 19.17
C GLU A 32 5.92 -8.27 19.90
N ARG A 33 6.71 -9.17 19.29
CA ARG A 33 8.00 -9.60 19.81
C ARG A 33 8.90 -10.16 18.70
N PRO A 34 10.23 -10.24 18.91
CA PRO A 34 11.10 -10.99 18.01
C PRO A 34 10.66 -12.47 17.90
N ARG A 35 10.68 -13.01 16.67
CA ARG A 35 10.25 -14.39 16.36
C ARG A 35 11.28 -15.12 15.53
N THR A 36 11.45 -16.42 15.74
CA THR A 36 12.27 -17.23 14.82
C THR A 36 11.56 -17.41 13.49
N ARG A 37 12.32 -17.78 12.45
CA ARG A 37 11.74 -18.12 11.15
C ARG A 37 10.70 -19.24 11.26
N GLU A 38 11.00 -20.29 12.02
CA GLU A 38 10.12 -21.46 12.18
C GLU A 38 8.81 -21.10 12.87
N GLU A 39 8.85 -20.26 13.90
CA GLU A 39 7.65 -19.71 14.54
C GLU A 39 6.78 -18.97 13.51
N VAL A 40 7.37 -18.09 12.70
CA VAL A 40 6.62 -17.32 11.69
C VAL A 40 6.00 -18.22 10.63
N LEU A 41 6.76 -19.19 10.09
CA LEU A 41 6.27 -20.13 9.08
C LEU A 41 5.09 -20.96 9.62
N LYS A 42 5.20 -21.43 10.87
CA LYS A 42 4.15 -22.19 11.54
C LYS A 42 2.91 -21.32 11.82
N SER A 43 3.08 -20.14 12.41
CA SER A 43 1.96 -19.24 12.75
C SER A 43 1.19 -18.74 11.54
N LEU A 44 1.87 -18.52 10.41
CA LEU A 44 1.25 -18.06 9.17
C LEU A 44 0.84 -19.21 8.23
N ALA A 45 1.18 -20.46 8.58
CA ALA A 45 0.96 -21.65 7.75
C ALA A 45 1.48 -21.46 6.30
N ILE A 46 2.72 -21.00 6.16
CA ILE A 46 3.34 -20.73 4.85
C ILE A 46 4.69 -21.42 4.69
N GLY A 47 5.06 -21.64 3.42
CA GLY A 47 6.41 -22.10 3.06
C GLY A 47 7.45 -20.98 3.00
N LEU A 48 8.73 -21.39 3.01
CA LEU A 48 9.90 -20.51 3.03
C LEU A 48 9.93 -19.48 1.90
N ARG A 49 9.58 -19.90 0.68
CA ARG A 49 9.52 -19.01 -0.49
C ARG A 49 8.51 -17.88 -0.28
N THR A 50 7.32 -18.20 0.24
CA THR A 50 6.27 -17.21 0.50
C THR A 50 6.71 -16.22 1.57
N PHE A 51 7.34 -16.70 2.64
CA PHE A 51 7.88 -15.85 3.70
C PHE A 51 8.82 -14.77 3.17
N TYR A 52 9.86 -15.15 2.40
CA TYR A 52 10.79 -14.16 1.86
C TYR A 52 10.15 -13.23 0.83
N ARG A 53 9.15 -13.69 0.06
CA ARG A 53 8.38 -12.82 -0.85
C ARG A 53 7.57 -11.77 -0.10
N GLU A 54 7.05 -12.09 1.07
CA GLU A 54 6.37 -11.10 1.90
C GLU A 54 7.37 -10.13 2.53
N LEU A 55 8.53 -10.61 3.03
CA LEU A 55 9.59 -9.72 3.51
C LEU A 55 10.07 -8.73 2.45
N ASP A 56 10.27 -9.20 1.21
CA ASP A 56 10.66 -8.33 0.10
C ASP A 56 9.57 -7.30 -0.22
N LEU A 57 8.29 -7.70 -0.19
CA LEU A 57 7.19 -6.75 -0.38
C LEU A 57 7.14 -5.70 0.73
N LEU A 58 7.28 -6.11 2.00
CA LEU A 58 7.38 -5.17 3.14
C LEU A 58 8.53 -4.17 2.91
N LYS A 59 9.72 -4.66 2.51
CA LYS A 59 10.87 -3.82 2.21
C LYS A 59 10.57 -2.78 1.12
N ARG A 60 9.93 -3.19 0.02
CA ARG A 60 9.50 -2.26 -1.07
C ARG A 60 8.47 -1.23 -0.62
N ARG A 61 7.72 -1.50 0.44
CA ARG A 61 6.80 -0.55 1.09
C ARG A 61 7.45 0.29 2.17
N GLY A 62 8.77 0.21 2.32
CA GLY A 62 9.52 0.95 3.32
C GLY A 62 9.32 0.41 4.73
N LEU A 63 8.89 -0.84 4.87
CA LEU A 63 8.80 -1.55 6.14
C LEU A 63 10.06 -2.38 6.32
N LYS A 64 10.89 -2.00 7.29
CA LYS A 64 12.15 -2.68 7.56
C LYS A 64 11.92 -3.77 8.60
N VAL A 65 12.21 -5.01 8.21
CA VAL A 65 12.31 -6.14 9.12
C VAL A 65 13.78 -6.42 9.36
N GLN A 66 14.20 -6.41 10.62
CA GLN A 66 15.55 -6.76 11.03
C GLN A 66 15.64 -8.26 11.27
N HIS A 67 16.80 -8.83 10.97
CA HIS A 67 17.12 -10.22 11.27
C HIS A 67 18.43 -10.24 12.05
N LYS A 68 18.35 -10.57 13.35
CA LYS A 68 19.49 -10.63 14.28
C LYS A 68 19.33 -11.86 15.16
N ASP A 69 20.41 -12.60 15.39
CA ASP A 69 20.41 -13.79 16.26
C ASP A 69 19.34 -14.83 15.88
N LYS A 70 19.11 -15.00 14.57
CA LYS A 70 18.06 -15.87 13.98
C LYS A 70 16.62 -15.44 14.27
N LEU A 71 16.43 -14.25 14.84
CA LEU A 71 15.14 -13.65 15.15
C LEU A 71 14.80 -12.52 14.18
N TYR A 72 13.55 -12.48 13.77
CA TYR A 72 12.97 -11.43 12.96
C TYR A 72 12.20 -10.46 13.85
N THR A 73 12.39 -9.16 13.63
CA THR A 73 11.69 -8.11 14.36
C THR A 73 11.37 -6.94 13.43
N LEU A 74 10.25 -6.26 13.68
CA LEU A 74 9.86 -5.08 12.95
C LEU A 74 10.58 -3.85 13.51
N ALA A 75 11.23 -3.05 12.65
CA ALA A 75 11.95 -1.86 13.09
C ALA A 75 11.04 -0.67 13.45
N SER A 76 9.75 -0.73 13.11
CA SER A 76 8.73 0.28 13.40
C SER A 76 7.64 -0.30 14.28
N THR A 77 6.77 0.55 14.83
CA THR A 77 5.57 0.09 15.55
C THR A 77 4.56 -0.55 14.60
N ALA A 78 3.59 -1.29 15.16
CA ALA A 78 2.48 -1.87 14.40
C ALA A 78 1.70 -0.79 13.63
N ASP A 79 1.28 0.27 14.29
CA ASP A 79 0.47 1.34 13.67
C ASP A 79 1.17 2.03 12.50
N GLN A 80 2.46 2.34 12.67
CA GLN A 80 3.28 2.91 11.60
C GLN A 80 3.39 1.96 10.40
N ALA A 81 3.45 0.66 10.68
CA ALA A 81 3.59 -0.34 9.65
C ALA A 81 2.28 -0.62 8.90
N GLU A 82 1.17 -0.70 9.63
CA GLU A 82 -0.18 -0.87 9.10
C GLU A 82 -0.52 0.27 8.12
N GLY A 83 -0.15 1.50 8.44
CA GLY A 83 -0.33 2.66 7.55
C GLY A 83 0.41 2.56 6.20
N ARG A 84 1.39 1.66 6.04
CA ARG A 84 2.14 1.46 4.79
C ARG A 84 1.77 0.17 4.07
N LEU A 85 0.96 -0.68 4.68
CA LEU A 85 0.55 -1.92 4.06
C LEU A 85 -0.35 -1.65 2.83
N PRO A 86 -0.15 -2.39 1.73
CA PRO A 86 -1.10 -2.38 0.63
C PRO A 86 -2.43 -3.00 1.09
N PHE A 87 -3.52 -2.32 0.80
CA PHE A 87 -4.87 -2.85 0.95
C PHE A 87 -5.33 -3.43 -0.42
N PRO A 88 -6.01 -4.59 -0.46
CA PRO A 88 -6.53 -5.13 -1.72
C PRO A 88 -7.57 -4.18 -2.31
N ASP A 89 -7.78 -4.24 -3.62
CA ASP A 89 -8.82 -3.45 -4.28
C ASP A 89 -10.20 -3.76 -3.65
N PRO A 90 -10.89 -2.75 -3.08
CA PRO A 90 -12.14 -2.95 -2.37
C PRO A 90 -13.33 -3.24 -3.29
N GLN A 91 -13.20 -3.13 -4.62
CA GLN A 91 -14.29 -3.37 -5.58
C GLN A 91 -15.55 -2.52 -5.31
N LEU A 92 -15.34 -1.22 -5.05
CA LEU A 92 -16.43 -0.29 -4.74
C LEU A 92 -17.20 0.14 -6.00
N SER A 93 -18.50 0.33 -5.85
CA SER A 93 -19.35 1.03 -6.82
C SER A 93 -19.12 2.55 -6.79
N PHE A 94 -19.59 3.25 -7.83
CA PHE A 94 -19.53 4.72 -7.86
C PHE A 94 -20.32 5.37 -6.72
N ALA A 95 -21.44 4.78 -6.29
CA ALA A 95 -22.24 5.31 -5.19
C ALA A 95 -21.48 5.22 -3.86
N GLU A 96 -20.89 4.07 -3.55
CA GLU A 96 -20.07 3.86 -2.34
C GLU A 96 -18.81 4.74 -2.37
N MET A 97 -18.16 4.86 -3.54
CA MET A 97 -17.01 5.74 -3.71
C MET A 97 -17.37 7.22 -3.48
N ALA A 98 -18.52 7.68 -3.99
CA ALA A 98 -19.03 9.03 -3.75
C ALA A 98 -19.38 9.26 -2.28
N GLU A 99 -19.93 8.25 -1.59
CA GLU A 99 -20.18 8.32 -0.16
C GLU A 99 -18.88 8.50 0.63
N LEU A 100 -17.88 7.65 0.39
CA LEU A 100 -16.59 7.74 1.07
C LEU A 100 -15.81 9.02 0.73
N ALA A 101 -16.00 9.57 -0.47
CA ALA A 101 -15.41 10.84 -0.89
C ALA A 101 -15.95 12.05 -0.09
N ARG A 102 -17.14 11.95 0.50
CA ARG A 102 -17.73 13.01 1.34
C ARG A 102 -17.21 13.01 2.77
N CYS A 103 -16.53 11.95 3.22
CA CYS A 103 -16.00 11.89 4.58
C CYS A 103 -14.95 12.98 4.82
N ASP A 104 -14.99 13.60 6.00
CA ASP A 104 -13.96 14.55 6.42
C ASP A 104 -12.61 13.86 6.63
N GLY A 105 -11.54 14.59 6.30
CA GLY A 105 -10.16 14.14 6.52
C GLY A 105 -9.37 13.86 5.23
N GLU A 106 -8.11 13.46 5.41
CA GLU A 106 -7.19 13.32 4.28
C GLU A 106 -7.57 12.17 3.33
N ALA A 107 -8.09 11.06 3.87
CA ALA A 107 -8.52 9.92 3.07
C ALA A 107 -9.70 10.28 2.16
N GLY A 108 -10.76 10.89 2.71
CA GLY A 108 -11.92 11.35 1.94
C GLY A 108 -11.53 12.34 0.84
N ARG A 109 -10.68 13.34 1.13
CA ARG A 109 -10.16 14.28 0.11
C ARG A 109 -9.41 13.57 -1.03
N ARG A 110 -8.60 12.55 -0.71
CA ARG A 110 -7.90 11.76 -1.75
C ARG A 110 -8.89 10.93 -2.58
N LEU A 111 -9.91 10.37 -1.96
CA LEU A 111 -10.97 9.64 -2.65
C LEU A 111 -11.80 10.57 -3.55
N ALA A 112 -12.15 11.77 -3.09
CA ALA A 112 -12.83 12.78 -3.89
C ALA A 112 -12.02 13.19 -5.12
N ALA A 113 -10.72 13.43 -4.97
CA ALA A 113 -9.84 13.74 -6.09
C ALA A 113 -9.74 12.58 -7.12
N LEU A 114 -9.73 11.33 -6.65
CA LEU A 114 -9.76 10.15 -7.53
C LEU A 114 -11.09 10.03 -8.28
N LEU A 115 -12.22 10.27 -7.60
CA LEU A 115 -13.54 10.23 -8.22
C LEU A 115 -13.69 11.34 -9.28
N ALA A 116 -13.26 12.56 -8.97
CA ALA A 116 -13.26 13.69 -9.91
C ALA A 116 -12.42 13.37 -11.16
N ALA A 117 -11.23 12.80 -10.99
CA ALA A 117 -10.37 12.42 -12.13
C ALA A 117 -11.01 11.39 -13.08
N VAL A 118 -11.92 10.54 -12.60
CA VAL A 118 -12.65 9.57 -13.43
C VAL A 118 -13.89 10.18 -14.08
N THR A 119 -14.57 11.10 -13.39
CA THR A 119 -15.88 11.65 -13.79
C THR A 119 -15.78 12.93 -14.63
N ASP A 120 -14.73 13.75 -14.45
CA ASP A 120 -14.52 15.03 -15.14
C ASP A 120 -13.67 14.91 -16.42
N GLN A 121 -13.82 13.81 -17.19
CA GLN A 121 -13.05 13.58 -18.42
C GLN A 121 -13.42 14.53 -19.59
N THR A 122 -14.25 15.52 -19.37
CA THR A 122 -14.82 16.41 -20.40
C THR A 122 -13.92 17.58 -20.83
N LEU A 123 -12.64 17.66 -20.42
CA LEU A 123 -11.74 18.72 -20.88
C LEU A 123 -10.48 18.19 -21.60
N ALA A 124 -10.57 18.24 -22.93
CA ALA A 124 -9.54 18.28 -23.97
C ALA A 124 -8.98 16.94 -24.55
N PRO A 125 -9.21 16.66 -25.85
CA PRO A 125 -8.33 15.75 -26.59
C PRO A 125 -6.93 16.37 -26.79
N PRO A 126 -5.86 15.57 -26.91
CA PRO A 126 -4.51 16.10 -27.11
C PRO A 126 -4.43 16.87 -28.44
N ALA A 127 -4.05 18.14 -28.37
CA ALA A 127 -3.81 18.98 -29.53
C ALA A 127 -2.77 18.32 -30.45
N ARG A 128 -3.23 17.89 -31.63
CA ARG A 128 -2.37 17.32 -32.69
C ARG A 128 -1.38 18.42 -33.12
N LYS A 129 -0.12 18.29 -32.74
CA LYS A 129 0.97 19.20 -33.13
C LYS A 129 1.06 19.23 -34.67
N ARG A 130 0.52 20.26 -35.32
CA ARG A 130 0.71 20.48 -36.78
C ARG A 130 2.21 20.63 -37.01
N ARG A 131 2.82 19.66 -37.71
CA ARG A 131 4.15 19.81 -38.29
C ARG A 131 4.04 20.90 -39.36
N THR A 132 4.52 22.11 -39.03
CA THR A 132 4.90 23.10 -40.03
C THR A 132 6.16 22.59 -40.71
N GLY A 133 5.97 21.89 -41.84
CA GLY A 133 7.03 21.63 -42.79
C GLY A 133 7.31 22.93 -43.55
N GLY A 134 8.46 23.54 -43.27
CA GLY A 134 9.04 24.56 -44.12
C GLY A 134 9.95 23.91 -45.15
N ARG A 135 9.67 24.16 -46.43
CA ARG A 135 10.69 24.30 -47.47
C ARG A 135 10.12 25.12 -48.61
#